data_AF-A0A9D4DXI2-F1
#
_entry.id   AF-A0A9D4DXI2-F1
#
_cell.length_a   1.000
_cell.length_b   1.000
_cell.length_c   1.000
_cell.angle_alpha   90.00
_cell.angle_beta   90.00
_cell.angle_gamma   90.00
#
_symmetry.space_group_name_H-M   'P 1'
#
loop_
_entity.id
_entity.type
_entity.pdbx_description
1 polymer ?
#
loop_
_entity_poly.entity_id
_entity_poly.type
_entity_poly.pdbx_seq_one_letter_code
_entity_poly.pdbx_strand_id
1 'polypeptide(L)'
;MIREVTTNDQIKLSTRIPTLPSFDGKNFEEWKLEAVCMMRTGLYSDYAVSQAIRNSLKGDTRRILLTIKPSESAEEFIAKMTEKFGEMKSGERIV
;
A
#
# COMPACT_ATOMS: atom_id res chain seq x y z
N MET A 1 -23.16 -11.76 -5.97
CA MET A 1 -22.77 -12.30 -7.29
C MET A 1 -21.31 -11.93 -7.51
N ILE A 2 -20.38 -12.87 -7.26
CA ILE A 2 -18.94 -12.65 -7.48
C ILE A 2 -18.70 -12.92 -8.96
N ARG A 3 -18.33 -11.89 -9.73
CA ARG A 3 -17.94 -12.08 -11.13
C ARG A 3 -16.59 -12.80 -11.15
N GLU A 4 -16.55 -13.98 -11.75
CA GLU A 4 -15.29 -14.67 -12.02
C GLU A 4 -14.46 -13.83 -13.00
N VAL A 5 -13.26 -13.47 -12.59
CA VAL A 5 -12.30 -12.72 -13.41
C VAL A 5 -11.78 -13.67 -14.48
N THR A 6 -11.97 -13.34 -15.76
CA THR A 6 -11.48 -14.19 -16.85
C THR A 6 -9.95 -14.13 -16.96
N THR A 7 -9.31 -15.16 -17.51
CA THR A 7 -7.84 -15.22 -17.69
C THR A 7 -7.29 -13.99 -18.45
N ASN A 8 -8.05 -13.46 -19.41
CA ASN A 8 -7.68 -12.24 -20.13
C ASN A 8 -7.74 -10.97 -19.27
N ASP A 9 -8.65 -10.91 -18.30
CA ASP A 9 -8.73 -9.79 -17.36
C ASP A 9 -7.58 -9.84 -16.35
N GLN A 10 -7.14 -11.03 -15.93
CA GLN A 10 -5.96 -11.19 -15.07
C GLN A 10 -4.68 -10.69 -15.77
N ILE A 11 -4.48 -11.02 -17.05
CA ILE A 11 -3.31 -10.56 -17.84
C ILE A 11 -3.33 -9.02 -18.01
N LYS A 12 -4.51 -8.42 -18.16
CA LYS A 12 -4.66 -6.95 -18.24
C LYS A 12 -4.39 -6.27 -16.91
N LEU A 13 -4.81 -6.87 -15.80
CA LEU A 13 -4.61 -6.30 -14.46
C LEU A 13 -3.16 -6.43 -13.99
N SER A 14 -2.46 -7.52 -14.33
CA SER A 14 -1.08 -7.74 -13.91
C SER A 14 -0.08 -6.69 -14.43
N THR A 15 -0.41 -6.04 -15.55
CA THR A 15 0.42 -5.00 -16.22
C THR A 15 0.00 -3.58 -15.87
N ARG A 16 -1.16 -3.39 -15.23
CA ARG A 16 -1.67 -2.07 -14.84
C ARG A 16 -1.21 -1.73 -13.42
N ILE A 17 -0.76 -0.50 -13.23
CA ILE A 17 -0.57 0.06 -11.87
C ILE A 17 -1.95 0.39 -11.29
N PRO A 18 -2.38 -0.27 -10.21
CA PRO A 18 -3.65 0.04 -9.55
C PRO A 18 -3.64 1.43 -8.93
N THR A 19 -4.82 1.97 -8.65
CA THR A 19 -4.97 3.24 -7.94
C THR A 19 -5.18 2.96 -6.46
N LEU A 20 -4.37 3.60 -5.63
CA LEU A 20 -4.50 3.63 -4.19
C LEU A 20 -4.83 5.08 -3.77
N PRO A 21 -5.70 5.32 -2.78
CA PRO A 21 -6.01 6.67 -2.30
C PRO A 21 -4.75 7.42 -1.90
N SER A 22 -4.77 8.74 -2.08
CA SER A 22 -3.61 9.55 -1.70
C SER A 22 -3.41 9.53 -0.18
N PHE A 23 -2.16 9.35 0.24
CA PHE A 23 -1.76 9.41 1.65
C PHE A 23 -0.99 10.69 1.95
N ASP A 24 -1.58 11.55 2.77
CA ASP A 24 -1.03 12.84 3.19
C ASP A 24 -0.58 12.87 4.66
N GLY A 25 -0.73 11.75 5.38
CA GLY A 25 -0.34 11.61 6.79
C GLY A 25 -1.50 11.48 7.77
N LYS A 26 -2.76 11.66 7.34
CA LYS A 26 -3.93 11.70 8.26
C LYS A 26 -4.75 10.42 8.29
N ASN A 27 -4.68 9.60 7.26
CA ASN A 27 -5.54 8.43 7.04
C ASN A 27 -4.72 7.13 6.90
N PHE A 28 -3.71 6.95 7.74
CA PHE A 28 -2.73 5.87 7.57
C PHE A 28 -3.36 4.47 7.66
N GLU A 29 -4.21 4.21 8.66
CA GLU A 29 -4.82 2.89 8.85
C GLU A 29 -5.77 2.51 7.70
N GLU A 30 -6.56 3.47 7.21
CA GLU A 30 -7.44 3.27 6.04
C GLU A 30 -6.62 2.99 4.77
N TRP A 31 -5.60 3.81 4.53
CA TRP A 31 -4.69 3.65 3.41
C TRP A 31 -3.95 2.31 3.45
N LYS A 32 -3.46 1.90 4.63
CA LYS A 32 -2.78 0.63 4.87
C LYS A 32 -3.72 -0.55 4.61
N LEU A 33 -4.96 -0.49 5.08
CA LEU A 33 -5.95 -1.53 4.84
C LEU A 33 -6.17 -1.74 3.34
N GLU A 34 -6.33 -0.66 2.57
CA GLU A 34 -6.50 -0.74 1.12
C GLU A 34 -5.26 -1.31 0.42
N ALA A 35 -4.06 -0.90 0.83
CA ALA A 35 -2.81 -1.43 0.29
C ALA A 35 -2.70 -2.96 0.55
N VAL A 36 -3.00 -3.41 1.77
CA VAL A 36 -2.98 -4.83 2.14
C VAL A 36 -4.02 -5.63 1.37
N CYS A 37 -5.24 -5.10 1.22
CA CYS A 37 -6.28 -5.74 0.41
C CYS A 37 -5.80 -5.93 -1.03
N MET A 38 -5.21 -4.89 -1.63
CA MET A 38 -4.67 -4.92 -2.99
C MET A 38 -3.60 -6.00 -3.16
N MET A 39 -2.66 -6.11 -2.22
CA MET A 39 -1.63 -7.16 -2.21
C MET A 39 -2.24 -8.57 -2.15
N ARG A 40 -3.26 -8.76 -1.31
CA ARG A 40 -3.91 -10.07 -1.11
C ARG A 40 -4.80 -10.51 -2.27
N THR A 41 -5.22 -9.60 -3.14
CA THR A 41 -6.07 -9.97 -4.29
C THR A 41 -5.38 -10.87 -5.29
N GLY A 42 -4.04 -10.82 -5.39
CA GLY A 42 -3.27 -11.51 -6.42
C GLY A 42 -3.59 -11.06 -7.86
N LEU A 43 -4.38 -9.97 -8.03
CA LEU A 43 -4.78 -9.46 -9.34
C LEU A 43 -3.70 -8.62 -10.01
N TYR A 44 -2.77 -8.09 -9.22
CA TYR A 44 -1.71 -7.20 -9.65
C TYR A 44 -0.36 -7.83 -9.36
N SER A 45 0.64 -7.54 -10.20
CA SER A 45 2.02 -7.92 -9.89
C SER A 45 2.55 -7.14 -8.68
N ASP A 46 3.47 -7.74 -7.93
CA ASP A 46 4.13 -7.08 -6.79
C ASP A 46 4.77 -5.75 -7.17
N TYR A 47 5.31 -5.68 -8.40
CA TYR A 47 5.82 -4.43 -8.96
C TYR A 47 4.72 -3.38 -9.11
N ALA A 48 3.59 -3.73 -9.72
CA ALA A 48 2.47 -2.81 -9.91
C ALA A 48 1.91 -2.30 -8.57
N VAL A 49 1.78 -3.17 -7.57
CA VAL A 49 1.34 -2.78 -6.22
C VAL A 49 2.35 -1.86 -5.56
N SER A 50 3.65 -2.17 -5.67
CA SER A 50 4.72 -1.32 -5.15
C SER A 50 4.71 0.08 -5.77
N GLN A 51 4.46 0.19 -7.08
CA GLN A 51 4.32 1.48 -7.75
C GLN A 51 3.06 2.23 -7.29
N ALA A 52 1.93 1.53 -7.09
CA ALA A 52 0.70 2.14 -6.58
C ALA A 52 0.90 2.75 -5.19
N ILE A 53 1.56 2.02 -4.29
CA ILE A 53 1.94 2.50 -2.96
C ILE A 53 2.81 3.77 -3.08
N ARG A 54 3.88 3.73 -3.88
CA ARG A 54 4.79 4.89 -4.06
C ARG A 54 4.09 6.12 -4.66
N ASN A 55 3.18 5.91 -5.62
CA ASN A 55 2.45 6.98 -6.30
C ASN A 55 1.36 7.62 -5.44
N SER A 56 0.88 6.88 -4.44
CA SER A 56 -0.15 7.36 -3.51
C SER A 56 0.38 8.38 -2.50
N LEU A 57 1.69 8.40 -2.22
CA LEU A 57 2.30 9.31 -1.25
C LEU A 57 2.32 10.76 -1.74
N LYS A 58 1.87 11.69 -0.90
CA LYS A 58 1.81 13.14 -1.19
C LYS A 58 2.54 13.96 -0.12
N GLY A 59 2.98 15.16 -0.51
CA GLY A 59 3.61 16.10 0.41
C GLY A 59 4.79 15.49 1.17
N ASP A 60 4.79 15.66 2.49
CA ASP A 60 5.89 15.21 3.36
C ASP A 60 5.97 13.69 3.53
N THR A 61 4.88 12.95 3.34
CA THR A 61 4.91 11.47 3.44
C THR A 61 5.77 10.87 2.34
N ARG A 62 5.82 11.51 1.17
CA ARG A 62 6.66 11.10 0.03
C ARG A 62 8.16 11.11 0.34
N ARG A 63 8.61 11.88 1.33
CA ARG A 63 10.02 11.90 1.76
C ARG A 63 10.51 10.54 2.26
N ILE A 64 9.61 9.65 2.68
CA ILE A 64 9.99 8.28 3.06
C ILE A 64 10.58 7.49 1.89
N LEU A 65 10.31 7.87 0.64
CA LEU A 65 10.90 7.20 -0.52
C LEU A 65 12.43 7.32 -0.55
N LEU A 66 13.00 8.32 0.12
CA LEU A 66 14.45 8.49 0.24
C LEU A 66 15.09 7.46 1.19
N THR A 67 14.29 6.81 2.04
CA THR A 67 14.75 5.81 3.02
C THR A 67 14.42 4.38 2.57
N ILE A 68 13.87 4.22 1.37
CA ILE A 68 13.41 2.95 0.81
C ILE A 68 14.44 2.48 -0.23
N LYS A 69 14.86 1.21 -0.16
CA LYS A 69 15.74 0.62 -1.17
C LYS A 69 14.92 0.28 -2.43
N PRO A 70 15.53 0.30 -3.64
CA PRO A 70 14.83 -0.07 -4.87
C PRO A 70 14.30 -1.51 -4.88
N SER A 71 14.97 -2.41 -4.16
CA SER A 71 14.62 -3.83 -4.06
C SER A 71 13.60 -4.15 -2.97
N GLU A 72 13.14 -3.16 -2.20
CA GLU A 72 12.17 -3.42 -1.13
C GLU A 72 10.80 -3.79 -1.71
N SER A 73 10.27 -4.88 -1.16
CA SER A 73 8.93 -5.37 -1.42
C SER A 73 7.87 -4.41 -0.89
N ALA A 74 6.64 -4.56 -1.40
CA ALA A 74 5.48 -3.83 -0.87
C ALA A 74 5.26 -4.10 0.63
N GLU A 75 5.53 -5.32 1.11
CA GLU A 75 5.39 -5.70 2.51
C GLU A 75 6.39 -4.95 3.41
N GLU A 76 7.67 -4.95 3.04
CA GLU A 76 8.71 -4.19 3.74
C GLU A 76 8.41 -2.69 3.75
N PHE A 77 7.88 -2.16 2.64
CA PHE A 77 7.44 -0.78 2.55
C PHE A 77 6.34 -0.46 3.58
N ILE A 78 5.28 -1.29 3.62
CA ILE A 78 4.16 -1.10 4.55
C ILE A 78 4.61 -1.25 6.01
N ALA A 79 5.56 -2.14 6.30
CA ALA A 79 6.14 -2.28 7.64
C ALA A 79 6.83 -0.98 8.09
N LYS A 80 7.69 -0.39 7.25
CA LYS A 80 8.35 0.90 7.53
C LYS A 80 7.36 2.05 7.67
N MET A 81 6.32 2.06 6.83
CA MET A 81 5.25 3.05 6.96
C MET A 81 4.49 2.89 8.27
N THR A 82 4.26 1.64 8.72
CA THR A 82 3.61 1.35 10.00
C THR A 82 4.47 1.81 11.18
N GLU A 83 5.79 1.63 11.12
CA GLU A 83 6.70 2.14 12.15
C GLU A 83 6.64 3.67 12.26
N LYS A 84 6.48 4.37 11.12
CA LYS A 84 6.51 5.83 11.07
C LYS A 84 5.16 6.51 11.31
N PHE A 85 4.09 5.93 10.80
CA PHE A 85 2.75 6.53 10.73
C PHE A 85 1.65 5.68 11.36
N GLY A 86 1.94 4.43 11.72
CA GLY A 86 1.03 3.63 12.51
C GLY A 86 0.69 4.37 13.79
N GLU A 87 -0.59 4.39 14.14
CA GLU A 87 -0.95 4.84 15.47
C GLU A 87 -0.16 3.98 16.47
N MET A 88 0.61 4.61 17.35
CA MET A 88 1.03 3.98 18.59
C MET A 88 -0.24 3.69 19.40
N LYS A 89 -1.01 2.65 19.04
CA LYS A 89 -1.95 2.00 19.96
C LYS A 89 -1.15 1.15 20.94
N SER A 90 -0.32 1.82 21.72
CA SER A 90 0.31 1.29 22.92
C SER A 90 0.42 2.46 23.91
N GLY A 91 -0.69 2.78 24.54
CA GLY A 91 -0.77 3.86 25.49
C GLY A 91 -2.17 4.29 25.88
N GLU A 92 -3.12 3.35 26.00
CA GLU A 92 -4.07 3.53 27.10
C GLU A 92 -3.22 3.58 28.37
N ARG A 93 -2.96 4.80 28.84
CA ARG A 93 -2.52 5.03 30.20
C ARG A 93 -3.72 4.61 31.05
N ILE A 94 -3.72 3.36 31.50
CA ILE A 94 -4.57 2.95 32.61
C ILE A 94 -4.13 3.85 33.77
N VAL A 95 -4.95 4.84 34.05
CA VAL A 95 -4.81 5.78 35.16
C VAL A 95 -5.13 5.05 36.45
#